data_AF-A0A1H8WV58-F1
#
_entry.id   AF-A0A1H8WV58-F1
#
_cell.length_a   1.000
_cell.length_b   1.000
_cell.length_c   1.000
_cell.angle_alpha   90.00
_cell.angle_beta   90.00
_cell.angle_gamma   90.00
#
_symmetry.space_group_name_H-M   'P 1'
#
loop_
_entity.id
_entity.type
_entity.pdbx_description
1 polymer ?
#
loop_
_entity_poly.entity_id
_entity_poly.type
_entity_poly.pdbx_seq_one_letter_code
_entity_poly.pdbx_strand_id
1 'polypeptide(L)'
;MAIELCINGKFTTDPSADDIGRAFDGAPHPKGWYLVLDDEDDGSNIEVTARPEGTYDVTADDGHREGHPDRPFTADQAKAALLKYRAREAGWREAFTWQSDAEDDEEEKKGENSFPTAKRSSEPPTWAVVAVIASFVLVVIAGYVLSGTALGNSEFFYVGLIFLPMAVLLVVAVIAKMLEVRRASGWSTAVGRIVKSSTAAQRHRSAGDATTVKTVPAVEYEFAVGGRKVRGNRIGIGGDSGGADTEATVRRYTVGAAVTVYYDPANPKNCVLERGVPEGIGKGLAIIVAFVIAFVGIVYWLATGAPPLVERYYPHANVPVVIIAASMGVLMLLFFVASWRLSRRAADWPLVRGTVLSSGTEKITKSSDGRRSVTHAPAIEYAYRVNDVDYVSRQVKLGATVSASESYAAGVASRYPKGATIDVHYDPANPSNAALENPAGTRWFLLAIAAALFALAAHQAGAFT
;
A
#
# COMPACT_ATOMS: atom_id res chain seq x y z
N MET A 1 12.37 37.47 7.05
CA MET A 1 11.03 37.39 6.44
C MET A 1 11.29 37.35 4.96
N ALA A 2 11.04 36.19 4.35
CA ALA A 2 11.75 35.76 3.15
C ALA A 2 10.77 35.24 2.10
N ILE A 3 10.98 35.65 0.86
CA ILE A 3 10.34 35.03 -0.30
C ILE A 3 11.08 33.71 -0.57
N GLU A 4 10.36 32.63 -0.84
CA GLU A 4 10.95 31.34 -1.19
C GLU A 4 10.72 31.00 -2.66
N LEU A 5 11.80 30.70 -3.37
CA LEU A 5 11.76 30.20 -4.75
C LEU A 5 11.95 28.68 -4.77
N CYS A 6 11.01 27.97 -5.36
CA CYS A 6 11.12 26.55 -5.65
C CYS A 6 11.15 26.33 -7.16
N ILE A 7 12.20 25.67 -7.67
CA ILE A 7 12.28 25.25 -9.08
C ILE A 7 12.47 23.74 -9.10
N ASN A 8 11.49 23.00 -9.63
CA ASN A 8 11.53 21.53 -9.70
C ASN A 8 11.92 20.84 -8.38
N GLY A 9 11.47 21.38 -7.24
CA GLY A 9 11.76 20.84 -5.91
C GLY A 9 13.09 21.32 -5.30
N LYS A 10 13.84 22.21 -5.96
CA LYS A 10 15.01 22.87 -5.38
C LYS A 10 14.63 24.24 -4.81
N PHE A 11 14.88 24.42 -3.52
CA PHE A 11 14.50 25.62 -2.77
C PHE A 11 15.65 26.63 -2.68
N THR A 12 15.30 27.91 -2.77
CA THR A 12 16.19 29.06 -2.55
C THR A 12 15.44 30.10 -1.74
N THR A 13 15.92 30.37 -0.53
CA THR A 13 15.36 31.40 0.37
C THR A 13 15.93 32.77 -0.01
N ASP A 14 15.07 33.79 -0.08
CA ASP A 14 15.38 35.16 -0.53
C ASP A 14 16.10 35.19 -1.90
N PRO A 15 15.47 34.65 -2.96
CA PRO A 15 16.07 34.53 -4.28
C PRO A 15 16.44 35.91 -4.82
N SER A 16 17.53 36.03 -5.60
CA SER A 16 17.86 37.25 -6.35
C SER A 16 17.06 37.38 -7.65
N ALA A 17 17.05 38.57 -8.26
CA ALA A 17 16.46 38.75 -9.60
C ALA A 17 17.15 37.87 -10.66
N ASP A 18 18.45 37.62 -10.49
CA ASP A 18 19.24 36.74 -11.35
C ASP A 18 18.87 35.27 -11.16
N ASP A 19 18.43 34.85 -9.96
CA ASP A 19 17.96 33.48 -9.72
C ASP A 19 16.67 33.18 -10.49
N ILE A 20 15.74 34.13 -10.48
CA ILE A 20 14.52 34.07 -11.30
C ILE A 20 14.89 34.15 -12.79
N GLY A 21 15.82 35.03 -13.15
CA GLY A 21 16.26 35.20 -14.53
C GLY A 21 16.82 33.93 -15.15
N ARG A 22 17.76 33.29 -14.44
CA ARG A 22 18.39 32.02 -14.85
C ARG A 22 17.40 30.88 -14.99
N ALA A 23 16.29 30.91 -14.25
CA ALA A 23 15.23 29.91 -14.38
C ALA A 23 14.56 29.92 -15.75
N PHE A 24 14.56 31.07 -16.45
CA PHE A 24 13.94 31.21 -17.78
C PHE A 24 14.92 31.22 -18.95
N ASP A 25 16.22 31.40 -18.69
CA ASP A 25 17.26 31.40 -19.74
C ASP A 25 17.39 30.05 -20.48
N GLY A 26 16.84 28.97 -19.92
CA GLY A 26 16.78 27.62 -20.51
C GLY A 26 15.49 27.28 -21.27
N ALA A 27 14.60 28.25 -21.53
CA ALA A 27 13.35 28.02 -22.23
C ALA A 27 13.56 27.58 -23.70
N PRO A 28 12.66 26.73 -24.27
CA PRO A 28 11.45 26.16 -23.66
C PRO A 28 11.77 24.98 -22.72
N HIS A 29 10.99 24.85 -21.65
CA HIS A 29 11.19 23.84 -20.61
C HIS A 29 10.43 22.52 -20.88
N PRO A 30 10.95 21.36 -20.41
CA PRO A 30 10.28 20.08 -20.59
C PRO A 30 8.98 19.96 -19.78
N LYS A 31 8.09 19.05 -20.20
CA LYS A 31 6.83 18.75 -19.52
C LYS A 31 7.07 18.38 -18.05
N GLY A 32 6.35 19.04 -17.14
CA GLY A 32 6.47 18.84 -15.69
C GLY A 32 7.52 19.73 -15.02
N TRP A 33 8.16 20.64 -15.76
CA TRP A 33 8.90 21.75 -15.17
C TRP A 33 7.93 22.72 -14.48
N TYR A 34 8.25 23.12 -13.26
CA TYR A 34 7.49 24.11 -12.51
C TYR A 34 8.39 25.02 -11.67
N LEU A 35 7.88 26.22 -11.39
CA LEU A 35 8.47 27.22 -10.53
C LEU A 35 7.38 27.80 -9.64
N VAL A 36 7.62 27.87 -8.33
CA VAL A 36 6.75 28.55 -7.37
C VAL A 36 7.55 29.61 -6.65
N LEU A 37 6.98 30.80 -6.51
CA LEU A 37 7.52 31.89 -5.74
C LEU A 37 6.50 32.28 -4.66
N ASP A 38 6.83 32.03 -3.41
CA ASP A 38 5.93 32.13 -2.26
C ASP A 38 6.40 33.22 -1.30
N ASP A 39 5.51 34.11 -0.87
CA ASP A 39 5.81 35.14 0.14
C ASP A 39 5.15 34.75 1.47
N GLU A 40 5.99 34.25 2.40
CA GLU A 40 5.52 33.78 3.72
C GLU A 40 4.84 34.88 4.55
N ASP A 41 5.06 36.17 4.24
CA ASP A 41 4.54 37.28 5.06
C ASP A 41 3.05 37.54 4.86
N ASP A 42 2.57 37.49 3.61
CA ASP A 42 1.17 37.75 3.25
C ASP A 42 0.45 36.50 2.72
N GLY A 43 1.15 35.38 2.54
CA GLY A 43 0.60 34.11 2.05
C GLY A 43 0.25 34.15 0.57
N SER A 44 0.69 35.18 -0.16
CA SER A 44 0.57 35.25 -1.61
C SER A 44 1.59 34.31 -2.27
N ASN A 45 1.32 33.89 -3.50
CA ASN A 45 2.31 33.19 -4.32
C ASN A 45 2.04 33.36 -5.82
N ILE A 46 3.05 33.05 -6.63
CA ILE A 46 2.91 32.84 -8.07
C ILE A 46 3.47 31.46 -8.43
N GLU A 47 2.63 30.63 -9.05
CA GLU A 47 3.00 29.32 -9.60
C GLU A 47 3.09 29.40 -11.13
N VAL A 48 4.14 28.81 -11.69
CA VAL A 48 4.41 28.75 -13.13
C VAL A 48 4.69 27.29 -13.52
N THR A 49 3.91 26.75 -14.44
CA THR A 49 4.13 25.40 -15.00
C THR A 49 4.35 25.46 -16.51
N ALA A 50 5.36 24.73 -17.01
CA ALA A 50 5.69 24.71 -18.43
C ALA A 50 4.74 23.85 -19.26
N ARG A 51 4.30 24.37 -20.41
CA ARG A 51 3.51 23.64 -21.41
C ARG A 51 4.37 23.08 -22.56
N PRO A 52 3.95 21.97 -23.20
CA PRO A 52 4.67 21.36 -24.34
C PRO A 52 4.93 22.32 -25.51
N GLU A 53 4.04 23.29 -25.72
CA GLU A 53 4.11 24.30 -26.76
C GLU A 53 5.05 25.49 -26.45
N GLY A 54 5.75 25.47 -25.32
CA GLY A 54 6.73 26.51 -24.93
C GLY A 54 6.15 27.74 -24.26
N THR A 55 4.84 27.74 -23.95
CA THR A 55 4.16 28.73 -23.10
C THR A 55 4.05 28.21 -21.66
N TYR A 56 3.54 29.05 -20.75
CA TYR A 56 3.46 28.74 -19.33
C TYR A 56 2.05 28.98 -18.80
N ASP A 57 1.56 28.01 -18.03
CA ASP A 57 0.43 28.23 -17.13
C ASP A 57 0.93 28.98 -15.92
N VAL A 58 0.28 30.11 -15.62
CA VAL A 58 0.62 30.93 -14.47
C VAL A 58 -0.63 31.13 -13.65
N THR A 59 -0.52 30.84 -12.36
CA THR A 59 -1.54 31.12 -11.36
C THR A 59 -0.93 32.03 -10.31
N ALA A 60 -1.70 33.01 -9.88
CA ALA A 60 -1.30 33.97 -8.86
C ALA A 60 -2.32 33.93 -7.72
N ASP A 61 -1.86 34.03 -6.49
CA ASP A 61 -2.68 34.10 -5.29
C ASP A 61 -2.26 35.35 -4.52
N ASP A 62 -3.19 36.23 -4.14
CA ASP A 62 -2.89 37.42 -3.35
C ASP A 62 -3.16 37.25 -1.84
N GLY A 63 -3.40 36.02 -1.40
CA GLY A 63 -3.77 35.62 -0.04
C GLY A 63 -5.28 35.50 0.18
N HIS A 64 -6.10 36.03 -0.74
CA HIS A 64 -7.57 36.05 -0.64
C HIS A 64 -8.31 35.74 -1.95
N ARG A 65 -7.62 35.81 -3.08
CA ARG A 65 -8.20 35.68 -4.41
C ARG A 65 -7.23 34.92 -5.30
N GLU A 66 -7.77 34.06 -6.15
CA GLU A 66 -7.01 33.41 -7.22
C GLU A 66 -7.08 34.25 -8.50
N GLY A 67 -5.92 34.47 -9.09
CA GLY A 67 -5.68 35.24 -10.29
C GLY A 67 -5.19 34.36 -11.42
N HIS A 68 -5.90 34.37 -12.54
CA HIS A 68 -5.46 33.71 -13.77
C HIS A 68 -5.31 34.71 -14.90
N PRO A 69 -4.28 34.56 -15.76
CA PRO A 69 -4.16 35.36 -16.95
C PRO A 69 -5.15 34.90 -18.03
N ASP A 70 -5.64 35.82 -18.85
CA ASP A 70 -6.60 35.51 -19.93
C ASP A 70 -6.03 34.52 -20.97
N ARG A 71 -4.70 34.44 -21.08
CA ARG A 71 -3.97 33.51 -21.95
C ARG A 71 -2.69 33.03 -21.27
N PRO A 72 -2.18 31.82 -21.61
CA PRO A 72 -0.88 31.35 -21.15
C PRO A 72 0.23 32.36 -21.45
N PHE A 73 1.16 32.53 -20.51
CA PHE A 73 2.25 33.49 -20.63
C PHE A 73 3.38 32.96 -21.53
N THR A 74 4.07 33.88 -22.21
CA THR A 74 5.41 33.61 -22.74
C THR A 74 6.45 33.58 -21.60
N ALA A 75 7.64 33.06 -21.87
CA ALA A 75 8.75 33.07 -20.89
C ALA A 75 9.02 34.49 -20.35
N ASP A 76 9.02 35.49 -21.23
CA ASP A 76 9.27 36.89 -20.85
C ASP A 76 8.15 37.46 -19.97
N GLN A 77 6.89 37.12 -20.26
CA GLN A 77 5.74 37.55 -19.46
C GLN A 77 5.75 36.92 -18.06
N ALA A 78 6.02 35.61 -17.97
CA ALA A 78 6.15 34.92 -16.69
C ALA A 78 7.32 35.46 -15.86
N LYS A 79 8.49 35.66 -16.48
CA LYS A 79 9.66 36.29 -15.85
C LYS A 79 9.35 37.69 -15.33
N ALA A 80 8.66 38.53 -16.13
CA ALA A 80 8.30 39.87 -15.72
C ALA A 80 7.33 39.90 -14.53
N ALA A 81 6.33 39.02 -14.50
CA ALA A 81 5.39 38.91 -13.39
C ALA A 81 6.11 38.49 -12.09
N LEU A 82 6.98 37.48 -12.15
CA LEU A 82 7.75 37.00 -11.01
C LEU A 82 8.75 38.03 -10.47
N LEU A 83 9.39 38.82 -11.34
CA LEU A 83 10.31 39.87 -10.91
C LEU A 83 9.58 41.00 -10.18
N LYS A 84 8.41 41.42 -10.68
CA LYS A 84 7.55 42.41 -10.00
C LYS A 84 7.03 41.88 -8.66
N TYR A 85 6.63 40.60 -8.61
CA TYR A 85 6.20 39.93 -7.39
C TYR A 85 7.30 39.89 -6.34
N ARG A 86 8.51 39.47 -6.72
CA ARG A 86 9.70 39.48 -5.85
C ARG A 86 10.01 40.87 -5.28
N ALA A 87 9.84 41.91 -6.09
CA ALA A 87 10.04 43.29 -5.68
C ALA A 87 8.89 43.85 -4.80
N ARG A 88 7.86 43.05 -4.51
CA ARG A 88 6.62 43.44 -3.83
C ARG A 88 5.92 44.63 -4.49
N GLU A 89 6.08 44.78 -5.81
CA GLU A 89 5.44 45.85 -6.57
C GLU A 89 3.97 45.53 -6.83
N ALA A 90 3.04 46.45 -6.55
CA ALA A 90 1.61 46.20 -6.77
C ALA A 90 1.26 45.81 -8.24
N GLY A 91 2.07 46.23 -9.20
CA GLY A 91 1.83 46.03 -10.64
C GLY A 91 2.00 44.60 -11.16
N TRP A 92 2.35 43.61 -10.33
CA TRP A 92 2.26 42.20 -10.75
C TRP A 92 0.80 41.74 -10.84
N ARG A 93 -0.10 42.31 -10.03
CA ARG A 93 -1.52 41.93 -9.97
C ARG A 93 -2.32 42.27 -11.22
N GLU A 94 -1.84 43.25 -11.98
CA GLU A 94 -2.47 43.71 -13.24
C GLU A 94 -2.40 42.67 -14.36
N ALA A 95 -1.53 41.67 -14.22
CA ALA A 95 -1.38 40.61 -15.22
C ALA A 95 -2.45 39.50 -15.08
N PHE A 96 -3.34 39.59 -14.07
CA PHE A 96 -4.26 38.53 -13.69
C PHE A 96 -5.69 39.05 -13.53
N THR A 97 -6.65 38.19 -13.88
CA THR A 97 -8.07 38.36 -13.59
C THR A 97 -8.41 37.60 -12.31
N TRP A 98 -8.95 38.30 -11.31
CA TRP A 98 -9.08 37.80 -9.93
C TRP A 98 -10.51 37.32 -9.61
N GLN A 99 -10.64 36.16 -8.99
CA GLN A 99 -11.91 35.58 -8.50
C GLN A 99 -11.86 35.38 -6.98
N SER A 100 -12.99 35.51 -6.28
CA SER A 100 -13.08 35.47 -4.81
C SER A 100 -13.57 34.11 -4.27
N ASP A 101 -12.96 33.65 -3.18
CA ASP A 101 -13.15 32.31 -2.56
C ASP A 101 -14.49 32.09 -1.80
N ALA A 102 -15.42 33.05 -1.83
CA ALA A 102 -16.54 33.13 -0.87
C ALA A 102 -17.65 32.06 -0.99
N GLU A 103 -17.59 31.14 -1.96
CA GLU A 103 -18.59 30.06 -2.09
C GLU A 103 -18.19 28.74 -1.39
N ASP A 104 -16.93 28.59 -0.97
CA ASP A 104 -16.41 27.33 -0.43
C ASP A 104 -16.38 27.25 1.12
N ASP A 105 -16.52 28.37 1.82
CA ASP A 105 -16.40 28.47 3.29
C ASP A 105 -17.59 27.88 4.08
N GLU A 106 -18.76 27.69 3.45
CA GLU A 106 -19.95 27.18 4.15
C GLU A 106 -19.89 25.66 4.41
N GLU A 107 -19.10 24.89 3.66
CA GLU A 107 -18.92 23.45 3.90
C GLU A 107 -17.89 23.15 5.02
N GLU A 108 -16.96 24.07 5.29
CA GLU A 108 -15.83 23.83 6.19
C GLU A 108 -16.24 23.79 7.68
N LYS A 109 -17.24 24.60 8.07
CA LYS A 109 -17.73 24.68 9.47
C LYS A 109 -18.50 23.45 9.96
N LYS A 110 -18.87 22.51 9.09
CA LYS A 110 -19.54 21.25 9.49
C LYS A 110 -18.58 20.08 9.72
N GLY A 111 -17.30 20.19 9.35
CA GLY A 111 -16.33 19.09 9.39
C GLY A 111 -15.37 19.09 10.58
N GLU A 112 -15.36 20.14 11.41
CA GLU A 112 -14.28 20.39 12.38
C GLU A 112 -14.30 19.48 13.62
N ASN A 113 -15.38 18.74 13.86
CA ASN A 113 -15.45 17.75 14.92
C ASN A 113 -15.43 16.33 14.35
N SER A 114 -14.29 15.67 14.51
CA SER A 114 -13.93 14.33 14.04
C SER A 114 -13.57 14.26 12.56
N PHE A 115 -12.26 14.17 12.30
CA PHE A 115 -11.79 13.55 11.06
C PHE A 115 -12.47 12.19 10.94
N PRO A 116 -13.25 11.92 9.88
CA PRO A 116 -13.62 10.57 9.60
C PRO A 116 -12.32 9.85 9.32
N THR A 117 -11.86 9.02 10.27
CA THR A 117 -11.04 7.86 9.92
C THR A 117 -11.78 7.24 8.76
N ALA A 118 -11.26 7.39 7.54
CA ALA A 118 -11.84 6.75 6.37
C ALA A 118 -11.99 5.29 6.77
N LYS A 119 -13.23 4.89 7.06
CA LYS A 119 -13.55 3.55 7.50
C LYS A 119 -13.29 2.74 6.25
N ARG A 120 -12.06 2.26 6.10
CA ARG A 120 -11.69 1.25 5.13
C ARG A 120 -12.55 0.06 5.52
N SER A 121 -13.73 -0.04 4.93
CA SER A 121 -14.32 -1.35 4.70
C SER A 121 -13.21 -2.10 3.96
N SER A 122 -12.67 -3.11 4.62
CA SER A 122 -11.77 -4.10 4.02
C SER A 122 -12.51 -4.97 3.01
N GLU A 123 -13.56 -4.44 2.40
CA GLU A 123 -14.27 -5.06 1.32
C GLU A 123 -13.39 -4.85 0.10
N PRO A 124 -12.81 -5.92 -0.50
CA PRO A 124 -12.19 -5.79 -1.80
C PRO A 124 -13.14 -5.00 -2.71
N PRO A 125 -12.63 -4.06 -3.52
CA PRO A 125 -13.51 -3.15 -4.25
C PRO A 125 -14.52 -3.97 -5.03
N THR A 126 -15.78 -3.55 -5.08
CA THR A 126 -16.92 -4.39 -5.51
C THR A 126 -16.66 -5.09 -6.85
N TRP A 127 -15.91 -4.44 -7.74
CA TRP A 127 -15.48 -4.98 -9.02
C TRP A 127 -14.53 -6.19 -8.91
N ALA A 128 -13.69 -6.29 -7.87
CA ALA A 128 -12.80 -7.42 -7.60
C ALA A 128 -13.57 -8.64 -7.05
N VAL A 129 -14.57 -8.43 -6.18
CA VAL A 129 -15.49 -9.50 -5.74
C VAL A 129 -16.29 -10.01 -6.93
N VAL A 130 -16.82 -9.11 -7.76
CA VAL A 130 -17.53 -9.45 -8.99
C VAL A 130 -16.61 -10.18 -9.97
N ALA A 131 -15.34 -9.79 -10.12
CA ALA A 131 -14.38 -10.49 -10.97
C ALA A 131 -14.06 -11.90 -10.47
N VAL A 132 -13.95 -12.09 -9.15
CA VAL A 132 -13.77 -13.40 -8.53
C VAL A 132 -15.00 -14.28 -8.77
N ILE A 133 -16.20 -13.78 -8.44
CA ILE A 133 -17.46 -14.51 -8.66
C ILE A 133 -17.66 -14.81 -10.14
N ALA A 134 -17.42 -13.84 -11.03
CA ALA A 134 -17.50 -14.02 -12.47
C ALA A 134 -16.47 -15.04 -12.97
N SER A 135 -15.26 -15.09 -12.40
CA SER A 135 -14.26 -16.11 -12.75
C SER A 135 -14.71 -17.51 -12.34
N PHE A 136 -15.29 -17.67 -11.14
CA PHE A 136 -15.86 -18.95 -10.70
C PHE A 136 -17.05 -19.37 -11.57
N VAL A 137 -17.95 -18.43 -11.89
CA VAL A 137 -19.10 -18.67 -12.76
C VAL A 137 -18.66 -19.01 -14.18
N LEU A 138 -17.66 -18.30 -14.73
CA LEU A 138 -17.12 -18.55 -16.07
C LEU A 138 -16.38 -19.89 -16.14
N VAL A 139 -15.76 -20.32 -15.05
CA VAL A 139 -15.15 -21.63 -14.87
C VAL A 139 -16.21 -22.74 -14.83
N VAL A 140 -17.32 -22.54 -14.11
CA VAL A 140 -18.44 -23.48 -14.09
C VAL A 140 -19.13 -23.55 -15.45
N ILE A 141 -19.36 -22.40 -16.10
CA ILE A 141 -19.94 -22.32 -17.46
C ILE A 141 -19.00 -22.96 -18.47
N ALA A 142 -17.69 -22.70 -18.43
CA ALA A 142 -16.72 -23.35 -19.30
C ALA A 142 -16.70 -24.87 -19.09
N GLY A 143 -16.79 -25.34 -17.84
CA GLY A 143 -16.94 -26.77 -17.52
C GLY A 143 -18.21 -27.39 -18.11
N TYR A 144 -19.32 -26.67 -18.09
CA TYR A 144 -20.62 -27.12 -18.60
C TYR A 144 -20.75 -27.01 -20.13
N VAL A 145 -20.10 -26.03 -20.74
CA VAL A 145 -20.14 -25.77 -22.19
C VAL A 145 -19.10 -26.61 -22.93
N LEU A 146 -17.93 -26.85 -22.34
CA LEU A 146 -16.88 -27.66 -22.94
C LEU A 146 -17.03 -29.15 -22.63
N SER A 147 -17.89 -29.54 -21.67
CA SER A 147 -18.23 -30.95 -21.45
C SER A 147 -18.76 -31.58 -22.74
N GLY A 148 -18.11 -32.63 -23.23
CA GLY A 148 -18.44 -33.28 -24.50
C GLY A 148 -17.60 -32.83 -25.70
N THR A 149 -16.73 -31.83 -25.55
CA THR A 149 -15.71 -31.47 -26.56
C THR A 149 -14.38 -32.19 -26.29
N ALA A 150 -13.51 -32.31 -27.30
CA ALA A 150 -12.17 -32.92 -27.12
C ALA A 150 -11.33 -32.23 -26.02
N LEU A 151 -11.59 -30.94 -25.75
CA LEU A 151 -10.96 -30.16 -24.68
C LEU A 151 -11.55 -30.47 -23.30
N GLY A 152 -12.88 -30.55 -23.18
CA GLY A 152 -13.55 -30.85 -21.90
C GLY A 152 -13.54 -32.32 -21.50
N ASN A 153 -13.28 -33.22 -22.46
CA ASN A 153 -13.07 -34.65 -22.20
C ASN A 153 -11.59 -34.99 -21.93
N SER A 154 -10.69 -33.99 -21.92
CA SER A 154 -9.29 -34.21 -21.54
C SER A 154 -9.17 -34.34 -20.03
N GLU A 155 -8.41 -35.33 -19.54
CA GLU A 155 -8.16 -35.54 -18.10
C GLU A 155 -7.45 -34.33 -17.45
N PHE A 156 -6.90 -33.42 -18.25
CA PHE A 156 -6.19 -32.21 -17.85
C PHE A 156 -7.08 -30.95 -17.77
N PHE A 157 -8.34 -31.03 -18.20
CA PHE A 157 -9.29 -29.92 -18.17
C PHE A 157 -9.48 -29.36 -16.75
N TYR A 158 -9.60 -30.24 -15.76
CA TYR A 158 -9.78 -29.88 -14.35
C TYR A 158 -8.52 -29.25 -13.71
N VAL A 159 -7.33 -29.53 -14.24
CA VAL A 159 -6.08 -28.91 -13.79
C VAL A 159 -6.06 -27.43 -14.18
N GLY A 160 -6.42 -27.10 -15.43
CA GLY A 160 -6.59 -25.72 -15.87
C GLY A 160 -7.66 -24.97 -15.08
N LEU A 161 -8.75 -25.66 -14.73
CA LEU A 161 -9.89 -25.13 -13.97
C LEU A 161 -9.52 -24.61 -12.56
N ILE A 162 -8.60 -25.30 -11.87
CA ILE A 162 -8.16 -24.94 -10.51
C ILE A 162 -7.19 -23.75 -10.53
N PHE A 163 -6.34 -23.66 -11.55
CA PHE A 163 -5.25 -22.67 -11.60
C PHE A 163 -5.63 -21.37 -12.31
N LEU A 164 -6.62 -21.39 -13.20
CA LEU A 164 -7.07 -20.22 -13.97
C LEU A 164 -7.65 -19.08 -13.10
N PRO A 165 -8.49 -19.32 -12.08
CA PRO A 165 -8.96 -18.26 -11.18
C PRO A 165 -7.82 -17.54 -10.45
N MET A 166 -6.78 -18.29 -10.05
CA MET A 166 -5.62 -17.73 -9.35
C MET A 166 -4.76 -16.85 -10.26
N ALA A 167 -4.58 -17.25 -11.53
CA ALA A 167 -3.91 -16.42 -12.53
C ALA A 167 -4.72 -15.14 -12.85
N VAL A 168 -6.04 -15.26 -13.02
CA VAL A 168 -6.94 -14.11 -13.27
C VAL A 168 -6.89 -13.12 -12.10
N LEU A 169 -6.95 -13.59 -10.85
CA LEU A 169 -6.85 -12.75 -9.66
C LEU A 169 -5.54 -11.94 -9.62
N LEU A 170 -4.40 -12.55 -9.97
CA LEU A 170 -3.11 -11.87 -10.00
C LEU A 170 -3.07 -10.79 -11.08
N VAL A 171 -3.56 -11.09 -12.29
CA VAL A 171 -3.65 -10.10 -13.39
C VAL A 171 -4.56 -8.95 -13.02
N VAL A 172 -5.71 -9.24 -12.41
CA VAL A 172 -6.67 -8.25 -11.93
C VAL A 172 -6.04 -7.32 -10.88
N ALA A 173 -5.35 -7.87 -9.88
CA ALA A 173 -4.66 -7.09 -8.85
C ALA A 173 -3.61 -6.16 -9.46
N VAL A 174 -2.87 -6.64 -10.46
CA VAL A 174 -1.89 -5.87 -11.22
C VAL A 174 -2.55 -4.72 -11.99
N ILE A 175 -3.61 -4.99 -12.76
CA ILE A 175 -4.30 -3.97 -13.57
C ILE A 175 -4.85 -2.86 -12.66
N ALA A 176 -5.48 -3.22 -11.55
CA ALA A 176 -6.02 -2.24 -10.61
C ALA A 176 -4.94 -1.32 -10.03
N LYS A 177 -3.80 -1.90 -9.63
CA LYS A 177 -2.65 -1.13 -9.15
C LYS A 177 -2.05 -0.25 -10.24
N MET A 178 -2.04 -0.72 -11.48
CA MET A 178 -1.54 0.05 -12.62
C MET A 178 -2.47 1.22 -13.00
N LEU A 179 -3.79 1.07 -12.81
CA LEU A 179 -4.78 2.13 -13.01
C LEU A 179 -4.66 3.23 -11.94
N GLU A 180 -4.39 2.88 -10.68
CA GLU A 180 -4.11 3.85 -9.61
C GLU A 180 -2.86 4.69 -9.93
N VAL A 181 -1.79 4.05 -10.40
CA VAL A 181 -0.54 4.71 -10.78
C VAL A 181 -0.72 5.64 -11.99
N ARG A 182 -1.48 5.23 -13.01
CA ARG A 182 -1.77 6.08 -14.18
C ARG A 182 -2.61 7.30 -13.83
N ARG A 183 -3.51 7.21 -12.85
CA ARG A 183 -4.28 8.38 -12.39
C ARG A 183 -3.39 9.39 -11.65
N ALA A 184 -2.38 8.92 -10.94
CA ALA A 184 -1.44 9.76 -10.21
C ALA A 184 -0.38 10.45 -11.09
N SER A 185 -0.19 10.04 -12.35
CA SER A 185 0.82 10.66 -13.22
C SER A 185 0.48 12.08 -13.68
N GLY A 186 -0.77 12.52 -13.50
CA GLY A 186 -1.24 13.88 -13.82
C GLY A 186 -1.41 14.78 -12.59
N TRP A 187 -0.99 14.35 -11.40
CA TRP A 187 -1.16 15.12 -10.17
C TRP A 187 -0.21 16.32 -10.11
N SER A 188 -0.77 17.48 -9.75
CA SER A 188 -0.06 18.74 -9.52
C SER A 188 0.72 18.69 -8.21
N THR A 189 1.58 19.69 -8.01
CA THR A 189 2.45 19.80 -6.83
C THR A 189 2.24 21.12 -6.13
N ALA A 190 2.21 21.11 -4.81
CA ALA A 190 2.20 22.30 -3.97
C ALA A 190 3.28 22.18 -2.89
N VAL A 191 3.74 23.32 -2.38
CA VAL A 191 4.60 23.35 -1.19
C VAL A 191 3.70 23.17 0.04
N GLY A 192 4.10 22.27 0.92
CA GLY A 192 3.44 22.04 2.20
C GLY A 192 4.43 21.99 3.35
N ARG A 193 3.90 21.98 4.56
CA ARG A 193 4.65 21.88 5.80
C ARG A 193 4.13 20.70 6.62
N ILE A 194 5.05 19.91 7.17
CA ILE A 194 4.67 18.85 8.13
C ILE A 194 4.20 19.50 9.42
N VAL A 195 2.92 19.28 9.78
CA VAL A 195 2.35 19.80 11.04
C VAL A 195 2.42 18.79 12.17
N LYS A 196 2.52 17.50 11.83
CA LYS A 196 2.63 16.40 12.79
C LYS A 196 3.45 15.27 12.20
N SER A 197 4.35 14.74 13.01
CA SER A 197 5.08 13.51 12.68
C SER A 197 5.26 12.70 13.96
N SER A 198 4.60 11.56 14.00
CA SER A 198 4.56 10.68 15.17
C SER A 198 4.26 9.26 14.74
N THR A 199 4.31 8.32 15.66
CA THR A 199 3.75 6.99 15.45
C THR A 199 2.29 6.93 15.88
N ALA A 200 1.48 6.15 15.18
CA ALA A 200 0.12 5.84 15.62
C ALA A 200 -0.14 4.34 15.64
N ALA A 201 -0.83 3.87 16.68
CA ALA A 201 -1.35 2.52 16.76
C ALA A 201 -2.63 2.42 15.93
N GLN A 202 -2.51 1.86 14.72
CA GLN A 202 -3.66 1.58 13.86
C GLN A 202 -4.30 0.26 14.28
N ARG A 203 -5.57 0.32 14.68
CA ARG A 203 -6.37 -0.86 15.04
C ARG A 203 -7.21 -1.28 13.85
N HIS A 204 -6.98 -2.48 13.34
CA HIS A 204 -7.77 -3.05 12.26
C HIS A 204 -8.66 -4.18 12.78
N ARG A 205 -9.97 -4.04 12.57
CA ARG A 205 -10.97 -5.03 12.94
C ARG A 205 -11.79 -5.41 11.71
N SER A 206 -11.62 -6.65 11.25
CA SER A 206 -12.44 -7.25 10.19
C SER A 206 -13.57 -8.06 10.80
N ALA A 207 -14.70 -8.16 10.09
CA ALA A 207 -15.83 -8.96 10.54
C ALA A 207 -15.40 -10.43 10.70
N GLY A 208 -15.54 -10.97 11.91
CA GLY A 208 -15.17 -12.35 12.21
C GLY A 208 -13.72 -12.56 12.64
N ASP A 209 -12.88 -11.53 12.73
CA ASP A 209 -11.49 -11.66 13.19
C ASP A 209 -11.20 -10.85 14.46
N ALA A 210 -10.11 -11.21 15.16
CA ALA A 210 -9.62 -10.45 16.30
C ALA A 210 -9.09 -9.09 15.84
N THR A 211 -9.23 -8.06 16.68
CA THR A 211 -8.62 -6.77 16.40
C THR A 211 -7.10 -6.90 16.37
N THR A 212 -6.49 -6.50 15.26
CA THR A 212 -5.04 -6.41 15.11
C THR A 212 -4.60 -4.98 15.37
N VAL A 213 -3.46 -4.82 16.04
CA VAL A 213 -2.88 -3.51 16.34
C VAL A 213 -1.48 -3.49 15.77
N LYS A 214 -1.19 -2.48 14.95
CA LYS A 214 0.14 -2.25 14.39
C LYS A 214 0.48 -0.78 14.46
N THR A 215 1.75 -0.48 14.72
CA THR A 215 2.25 0.88 14.63
C THR A 215 2.54 1.23 13.17
N VAL A 216 2.03 2.39 12.75
CA VAL A 216 2.24 2.99 11.43
C VAL A 216 2.73 4.44 11.60
N PRO A 217 3.41 5.01 10.60
CA PRO A 217 3.77 6.43 10.64
C PRO A 217 2.50 7.28 10.52
N ALA A 218 2.32 8.22 11.45
CA ALA A 218 1.26 9.22 11.44
C ALA A 218 1.88 10.58 11.15
N VAL A 219 1.96 10.88 9.87
CA VAL A 219 2.43 12.16 9.33
C VAL A 219 1.22 12.93 8.84
N GLU A 220 1.04 14.16 9.33
CA GLU A 220 0.06 15.11 8.83
C GLU A 220 0.80 16.33 8.30
N TYR A 221 0.34 16.84 7.16
CA TYR A 221 0.92 17.97 6.48
C TYR A 221 -0.18 18.90 6.00
N GLU A 222 0.15 20.18 5.90
CA GLU A 222 -0.74 21.21 5.36
C GLU A 222 -0.08 21.89 4.16
N PHE A 223 -0.88 22.25 3.17
CA PHE A 223 -0.43 22.91 1.94
C PHE A 223 -1.57 23.80 1.43
N ALA A 224 -1.25 24.82 0.65
CA ALA A 224 -2.25 25.70 0.04
C ALA A 224 -2.53 25.28 -1.41
N VAL A 225 -3.81 25.28 -1.80
CA VAL A 225 -4.24 25.15 -3.20
C VAL A 225 -5.37 26.14 -3.44
N GLY A 226 -5.14 27.15 -4.28
CA GLY A 226 -6.08 28.23 -4.57
C GLY A 226 -6.63 28.86 -3.29
N GLY A 227 -5.78 29.54 -2.51
CA GLY A 227 -6.12 30.21 -1.24
C GLY A 227 -6.43 29.29 -0.05
N ARG A 228 -6.81 28.03 -0.30
CA ARG A 228 -7.33 27.12 0.73
C ARG A 228 -6.26 26.23 1.32
N LYS A 229 -6.19 26.23 2.67
CA LYS A 229 -5.33 25.30 3.42
C LYS A 229 -5.94 23.90 3.41
N VAL A 230 -5.31 23.01 2.66
CA VAL A 230 -5.66 21.60 2.62
C VAL A 230 -4.73 20.81 3.55
N ARG A 231 -5.31 19.87 4.29
CA ARG A 231 -4.54 18.92 5.11
C ARG A 231 -4.58 17.52 4.50
N GLY A 232 -3.42 16.88 4.51
CA GLY A 232 -3.24 15.50 4.09
C GLY A 232 -2.52 14.69 5.15
N ASN A 233 -2.71 13.37 5.08
CA ASN A 233 -2.09 12.41 6.01
C ASN A 233 -1.53 11.17 5.30
N ARG A 234 -1.42 11.21 3.97
CA ARG A 234 -0.96 10.07 3.17
C ARG A 234 0.48 10.29 2.74
N ILE A 235 1.33 9.31 3.03
CA ILE A 235 2.75 9.40 2.68
C ILE A 235 2.96 9.02 1.21
N GLY A 236 2.28 8.00 0.67
CA GLY A 236 2.45 7.58 -0.72
C GLY A 236 1.20 7.00 -1.37
N ILE A 237 1.33 6.64 -2.65
CA ILE A 237 0.25 6.01 -3.45
C ILE A 237 0.00 4.55 -3.01
N GLY A 238 1.05 3.87 -2.52
CA GLY A 238 0.93 2.54 -1.93
C GLY A 238 0.03 2.55 -0.69
N GLY A 239 -0.72 1.47 -0.47
CA GLY A 239 -1.41 1.29 0.82
C GLY A 239 -0.39 1.10 1.95
N ASP A 240 -0.80 1.37 3.20
CA ASP A 240 0.00 1.16 4.41
C ASP A 240 0.85 -0.11 4.32
N SER A 241 2.19 0.04 4.36
CA SER A 241 3.19 -1.05 4.26
C SER A 241 3.13 -2.05 5.43
N GLY A 242 2.04 -2.06 6.21
CA GLY A 242 1.93 -2.76 7.49
C GLY A 242 2.88 -2.20 8.56
N GLY A 243 3.29 -0.93 8.43
CA GLY A 243 4.27 -0.30 9.31
C GLY A 243 5.74 -0.59 8.95
N ALA A 244 6.02 -1.33 7.88
CA ALA A 244 7.34 -1.36 7.29
C ALA A 244 7.77 0.08 6.95
N ASP A 245 8.99 0.44 7.33
CA ASP A 245 9.58 1.78 7.21
C ASP A 245 9.05 2.87 8.16
N THR A 246 8.22 2.53 9.17
CA THR A 246 7.68 3.52 10.14
C THR A 246 8.78 4.40 10.75
N GLU A 247 9.88 3.79 11.21
CA GLU A 247 11.02 4.52 11.79
C GLU A 247 11.62 5.50 10.79
N ALA A 248 11.91 5.01 9.58
CA ALA A 248 12.53 5.79 8.52
C ALA A 248 11.62 6.95 8.08
N THR A 249 10.31 6.73 7.99
CA THR A 249 9.34 7.77 7.62
C THR A 249 9.25 8.87 8.68
N VAL A 250 9.12 8.52 9.96
CA VAL A 250 9.04 9.54 11.04
C VAL A 250 10.35 10.34 11.14
N ARG A 251 11.50 9.71 10.93
CA ARG A 251 12.81 10.40 10.87
C ARG A 251 12.98 11.26 9.63
N ARG A 252 12.40 10.87 8.49
CA ARG A 252 12.47 11.62 7.22
C ARG A 252 11.58 12.87 7.25
N TYR A 253 10.37 12.76 7.79
CA TYR A 253 9.39 13.83 7.81
C TYR A 253 9.29 14.44 9.21
N THR A 254 10.16 15.39 9.54
CA THR A 254 10.12 16.07 10.84
C THR A 254 9.10 17.21 10.85
N VAL A 255 8.49 17.48 12.01
CA VAL A 255 7.56 18.63 12.16
C VAL A 255 8.25 19.93 11.77
N GLY A 256 7.56 20.76 11.00
CA GLY A 256 8.05 22.03 10.46
C GLY A 256 8.84 21.91 9.15
N ALA A 257 9.17 20.70 8.69
CA ALA A 257 9.87 20.52 7.43
C ALA A 257 8.98 20.93 6.24
N ALA A 258 9.54 21.70 5.32
CA ALA A 258 8.94 21.97 4.01
C ALA A 258 9.00 20.70 3.16
N VAL A 259 7.89 20.35 2.53
CA VAL A 259 7.72 19.13 1.72
C VAL A 259 6.97 19.44 0.45
N THR A 260 7.27 18.69 -0.62
CA THR A 260 6.45 18.71 -1.82
C THR A 260 5.24 17.79 -1.62
N VAL A 261 4.05 18.35 -1.76
CA VAL A 261 2.79 17.61 -1.73
C VAL A 261 2.31 17.42 -3.15
N TYR A 262 2.01 16.18 -3.54
CA TYR A 262 1.37 15.87 -4.80
C TYR A 262 -0.12 15.68 -4.59
N TYR A 263 -0.96 16.36 -5.36
CA TYR A 263 -2.41 16.31 -5.20
C TYR A 263 -3.15 16.18 -6.52
N ASP A 264 -4.33 15.57 -6.47
CA ASP A 264 -5.26 15.51 -7.60
C ASP A 264 -5.90 16.90 -7.80
N PRO A 265 -5.70 17.60 -8.94
CA PRO A 265 -6.26 18.93 -9.16
C PRO A 265 -7.80 18.96 -9.11
N ALA A 266 -8.45 17.85 -9.44
CA ALA A 266 -9.91 17.73 -9.35
C ALA A 266 -10.39 17.46 -7.91
N ASN A 267 -9.51 17.02 -7.01
CA ASN A 267 -9.82 16.77 -5.60
C ASN A 267 -8.55 16.90 -4.72
N PRO A 268 -8.23 18.10 -4.22
CA PRO A 268 -7.00 18.35 -3.45
C PRO A 268 -6.86 17.51 -2.16
N LYS A 269 -7.98 17.00 -1.59
CA LYS A 269 -7.92 16.07 -0.44
C LYS A 269 -7.27 14.74 -0.80
N ASN A 270 -7.21 14.39 -2.07
CA ASN A 270 -6.46 13.25 -2.57
C ASN A 270 -5.01 13.68 -2.85
N CYS A 271 -4.22 13.76 -1.78
CA CYS A 271 -2.82 14.18 -1.82
C CYS A 271 -1.89 13.15 -1.19
N VAL A 272 -0.61 13.19 -1.55
CA VAL A 272 0.47 12.33 -1.03
C VAL A 272 1.81 13.07 -0.99
N LEU A 273 2.71 12.70 -0.08
CA LEU A 273 4.09 13.24 -0.05
C LEU A 273 5.01 12.59 -1.08
N GLU A 274 4.76 11.33 -1.42
CA GLU A 274 5.55 10.53 -2.35
C GLU A 274 4.66 10.08 -3.53
N ARG A 275 4.74 10.79 -4.67
CA ARG A 275 4.12 10.38 -5.95
C ARG A 275 4.90 9.27 -6.64
N GLY A 276 6.19 9.13 -6.30
CA GLY A 276 7.04 8.09 -6.84
C GLY A 276 6.43 6.71 -6.57
N VAL A 277 6.31 5.91 -7.62
CA VAL A 277 6.14 4.47 -7.44
C VAL A 277 7.40 3.99 -6.70
N PRO A 278 7.31 3.33 -5.51
CA PRO A 278 8.49 2.88 -4.77
C PRO A 278 9.52 2.24 -5.70
N GLU A 279 10.81 2.56 -5.53
CA GLU A 279 11.91 1.98 -6.31
C GLU A 279 11.89 0.45 -6.19
N GLY A 280 11.17 -0.21 -7.09
CA GLY A 280 10.90 -1.64 -6.92
C GLY A 280 9.57 -2.12 -7.45
N ILE A 281 8.53 -1.29 -7.62
CA ILE A 281 7.25 -1.79 -8.20
C ILE A 281 7.40 -2.12 -9.67
N GLY A 282 8.21 -1.39 -10.46
CA GLY A 282 8.48 -1.79 -11.85
C GLY A 282 9.17 -3.16 -11.92
N LYS A 283 10.15 -3.40 -11.04
CA LYS A 283 10.80 -4.71 -10.87
C LYS A 283 9.84 -5.75 -10.32
N GLY A 284 8.99 -5.38 -9.38
CA GLY A 284 7.99 -6.24 -8.74
C GLY A 284 6.90 -6.66 -9.72
N LEU A 285 6.44 -5.74 -10.57
CA LEU A 285 5.52 -5.99 -11.67
C LEU A 285 6.16 -6.93 -12.69
N ALA A 286 7.42 -6.68 -13.08
CA ALA A 286 8.16 -7.58 -13.97
C ALA A 286 8.35 -8.97 -13.35
N ILE A 287 8.63 -9.06 -12.04
CA ILE A 287 8.73 -10.33 -11.30
C ILE A 287 7.37 -11.04 -11.27
N ILE A 288 6.27 -10.33 -11.01
CA ILE A 288 4.92 -10.91 -11.00
C ILE A 288 4.56 -11.41 -12.40
N VAL A 289 4.81 -10.63 -13.45
CA VAL A 289 4.56 -11.03 -14.84
C VAL A 289 5.41 -12.23 -15.23
N ALA A 290 6.72 -12.21 -14.92
CA ALA A 290 7.61 -13.34 -15.16
C ALA A 290 7.16 -14.59 -14.40
N PHE A 291 6.69 -14.43 -13.16
CA PHE A 291 6.14 -15.53 -12.36
C PHE A 291 4.86 -16.10 -12.98
N VAL A 292 3.95 -15.25 -13.45
CA VAL A 292 2.72 -15.68 -14.14
C VAL A 292 3.06 -16.42 -15.44
N ILE A 293 3.99 -15.90 -16.24
CA ILE A 293 4.44 -16.56 -17.48
C ILE A 293 5.08 -17.91 -17.17
N ALA A 294 5.99 -17.97 -16.20
CA ALA A 294 6.61 -19.22 -15.77
C ALA A 294 5.57 -20.22 -15.24
N PHE A 295 4.61 -19.76 -14.45
CA PHE A 295 3.53 -20.58 -13.91
C PHE A 295 2.64 -21.15 -15.02
N VAL A 296 2.22 -20.34 -15.98
CA VAL A 296 1.45 -20.78 -17.15
C VAL A 296 2.26 -21.78 -17.97
N GLY A 297 3.56 -21.52 -18.19
CA GLY A 297 4.47 -22.44 -18.87
C GLY A 297 4.61 -23.79 -18.18
N ILE A 298 4.73 -23.79 -16.84
CA ILE A 298 4.80 -25.01 -16.03
C ILE A 298 3.48 -25.79 -16.12
N VAL A 299 2.32 -25.13 -15.98
CA VAL A 299 1.01 -25.79 -16.10
C VAL A 299 0.83 -26.37 -17.51
N TYR A 300 1.18 -25.61 -18.55
CA TYR A 300 1.13 -26.09 -19.93
C TYR A 300 2.03 -27.32 -20.15
N TRP A 301 3.26 -27.28 -19.64
CA TRP A 301 4.19 -28.41 -19.72
C TRP A 301 3.70 -29.63 -18.92
N LEU A 302 3.14 -29.43 -17.73
CA LEU A 302 2.55 -30.51 -16.92
C LEU A 302 1.33 -31.15 -17.60
N ALA A 303 0.57 -30.38 -18.39
CA ALA A 303 -0.58 -30.89 -19.12
C ALA A 303 -0.21 -31.58 -20.45
N THR A 304 0.91 -31.22 -21.07
CA THR A 304 1.25 -31.68 -22.44
C THR A 304 2.52 -32.52 -22.52
N GLY A 305 3.57 -32.15 -21.78
CA GLY A 305 4.87 -32.81 -21.81
C GLY A 305 5.09 -33.84 -20.70
N ALA A 306 4.48 -33.65 -19.53
CA ALA A 306 4.63 -34.59 -18.41
C ALA A 306 3.93 -35.96 -18.62
N PRO A 307 2.73 -36.06 -19.24
CA PRO A 307 2.06 -37.35 -19.42
C PRO A 307 2.90 -38.40 -20.18
N PRO A 308 3.47 -38.13 -21.37
CA PRO A 308 4.27 -39.13 -22.09
C PRO A 308 5.57 -39.49 -21.35
N LEU A 309 6.07 -38.60 -20.50
CA LEU A 309 7.21 -38.88 -19.62
C LEU A 309 6.84 -39.90 -18.53
N VAL A 310 5.71 -39.70 -17.86
CA VAL A 310 5.24 -40.61 -16.80
C VAL A 310 4.91 -41.98 -17.39
N GLU A 311 4.22 -42.05 -18.51
CA GLU A 311 3.88 -43.32 -19.19
C GLU A 311 5.13 -44.11 -19.59
N ARG A 312 6.20 -43.41 -20.03
CA ARG A 312 7.45 -44.06 -20.43
C ARG A 312 8.17 -44.75 -19.26
N TYR A 313 8.17 -44.13 -18.09
CA TYR A 313 8.86 -44.66 -16.91
C TYR A 313 7.95 -45.54 -16.04
N TYR A 314 6.63 -45.32 -16.08
CA TYR A 314 5.62 -46.01 -15.30
C TYR A 314 4.41 -46.39 -16.18
N PRO A 315 4.52 -47.46 -16.98
CA PRO A 315 3.50 -47.82 -17.98
C PRO A 315 2.12 -48.19 -17.42
N HIS A 316 2.04 -48.51 -16.13
CA HIS A 316 0.81 -48.85 -15.42
C HIS A 316 0.33 -47.73 -14.48
N ALA A 317 0.91 -46.53 -14.59
CA ALA A 317 0.58 -45.42 -13.71
C ALA A 317 -0.79 -44.83 -14.01
N ASN A 318 -1.49 -44.38 -12.97
CA ASN A 318 -2.57 -43.42 -13.12
C ASN A 318 -1.98 -42.02 -13.34
N VAL A 319 -1.63 -41.73 -14.60
CA VAL A 319 -0.84 -40.55 -15.01
C VAL A 319 -1.41 -39.22 -14.47
N PRO A 320 -2.73 -38.93 -14.55
CA PRO A 320 -3.27 -37.69 -13.98
C PRO A 320 -3.06 -37.58 -12.47
N VAL A 321 -3.30 -38.66 -11.73
CA VAL A 321 -3.17 -38.66 -10.26
C VAL A 321 -1.71 -38.49 -9.84
N VAL A 322 -0.77 -39.12 -10.56
CA VAL A 322 0.68 -38.95 -10.33
C VAL A 322 1.10 -37.50 -10.53
N ILE A 323 0.70 -36.87 -11.63
CA ILE A 323 1.06 -35.47 -11.94
C ILE A 323 0.45 -34.50 -10.93
N ILE A 324 -0.82 -34.66 -10.56
CA ILE A 324 -1.50 -33.80 -9.57
C ILE A 324 -0.88 -33.99 -8.18
N ALA A 325 -0.69 -35.23 -7.73
CA ALA A 325 -0.14 -35.49 -6.41
C ALA A 325 1.31 -35.02 -6.28
N ALA A 326 2.16 -35.26 -7.29
CA ALA A 326 3.54 -34.81 -7.30
C ALA A 326 3.67 -33.28 -7.34
N SER A 327 2.90 -32.60 -8.19
CA SER A 327 2.92 -31.12 -8.28
C SER A 327 2.43 -30.46 -6.99
N MET A 328 1.37 -30.99 -6.38
CA MET A 328 0.87 -30.52 -5.09
C MET A 328 1.89 -30.80 -3.97
N GLY A 329 2.57 -31.95 -3.99
CA GLY A 329 3.64 -32.30 -3.06
C GLY A 329 4.82 -31.31 -3.11
N VAL A 330 5.27 -30.95 -4.32
CA VAL A 330 6.31 -29.93 -4.54
C VAL A 330 5.84 -28.55 -4.04
N LEU A 331 4.59 -28.16 -4.33
CA LEU A 331 4.04 -26.89 -3.85
C LEU A 331 4.06 -26.82 -2.32
N MET A 332 3.57 -27.86 -1.64
CA MET A 332 3.57 -27.94 -0.18
C MET A 332 4.99 -27.92 0.41
N LEU A 333 5.95 -28.56 -0.26
CA LEU A 333 7.36 -28.53 0.14
C LEU A 333 7.97 -27.12 -0.03
N LEU A 334 7.66 -26.40 -1.11
CA LEU A 334 8.09 -25.02 -1.31
C LEU A 334 7.49 -24.08 -0.26
N PHE A 335 6.20 -24.22 0.06
CA PHE A 335 5.55 -23.50 1.16
C PHE A 335 6.21 -23.82 2.51
N PHE A 336 6.55 -25.10 2.77
CA PHE A 336 7.29 -25.50 3.95
C PHE A 336 8.66 -24.81 4.02
N VAL A 337 9.45 -24.83 2.95
CA VAL A 337 10.79 -24.18 2.90
C VAL A 337 10.67 -22.67 3.05
N ALA A 338 9.72 -22.01 2.38
CA ALA A 338 9.50 -20.58 2.49
C ALA A 338 9.08 -20.19 3.91
N SER A 339 8.10 -20.90 4.48
CA SER A 339 7.65 -20.70 5.86
C SER A 339 8.78 -20.97 6.86
N TRP A 340 9.57 -22.03 6.65
CA TRP A 340 10.72 -22.36 7.50
C TRP A 340 11.80 -21.28 7.46
N ARG A 341 12.15 -20.75 6.28
CA ARG A 341 13.11 -19.64 6.14
C ARG A 341 12.62 -18.38 6.84
N LEU A 342 11.36 -18.02 6.63
CA LEU A 342 10.76 -16.84 7.27
C LEU A 342 10.74 -16.99 8.80
N SER A 343 10.57 -18.22 9.27
CA SER A 343 10.48 -18.52 10.70
C SER A 343 11.81 -18.74 11.38
N ARG A 344 12.86 -19.15 10.66
CA ARG A 344 14.23 -19.10 11.18
C ARG A 344 14.66 -17.67 11.42
N ARG A 345 14.34 -16.75 10.50
CA ARG A 345 14.54 -15.32 10.72
C ARG A 345 13.77 -14.82 11.94
N ALA A 346 12.55 -15.33 12.15
CA ALA A 346 11.78 -15.03 13.36
C ALA A 346 12.34 -15.67 14.64
N ALA A 347 12.92 -16.88 14.56
CA ALA A 347 13.53 -17.57 15.68
C ALA A 347 14.67 -16.76 16.32
N ASP A 348 15.42 -16.04 15.48
CA ASP A 348 16.57 -15.23 15.87
C ASP A 348 16.20 -13.76 16.13
N TRP A 349 14.91 -13.44 16.29
CA TRP A 349 14.49 -12.07 16.55
C TRP A 349 15.02 -11.55 17.90
N PRO A 350 15.63 -10.35 17.92
CA PRO A 350 16.09 -9.72 19.15
C PRO A 350 14.93 -9.46 20.12
N LEU A 351 15.27 -9.43 21.41
CA LEU A 351 14.35 -9.10 22.49
C LEU A 351 14.52 -7.66 22.94
N VAL A 352 13.41 -7.01 23.26
CA VAL A 352 13.37 -5.70 23.91
C VAL A 352 12.35 -5.72 25.04
N ARG A 353 12.61 -4.95 26.11
CA ARG A 353 11.65 -4.80 27.20
C ARG A 353 10.49 -3.90 26.75
N GLY A 354 9.27 -4.39 26.95
CA GLY A 354 8.04 -3.65 26.74
C GLY A 354 7.18 -3.61 28.00
N THR A 355 6.08 -2.86 27.93
CA THR A 355 5.11 -2.70 29.02
C THR A 355 3.70 -3.01 28.50
N VAL A 356 2.95 -3.83 29.24
CA VAL A 356 1.55 -4.13 28.91
C VAL A 356 0.67 -2.89 29.14
N LEU A 357 0.03 -2.40 28.09
CA LEU A 357 -0.91 -1.27 28.14
C LEU A 357 -2.31 -1.72 28.58
N SER A 358 -2.77 -2.85 28.04
CA SER A 358 -4.05 -3.45 28.37
C SER A 358 -4.00 -4.96 28.19
N SER A 359 -4.79 -5.68 28.99
CA SER A 359 -4.91 -7.13 28.92
C SER A 359 -6.34 -7.54 29.23
N GLY A 360 -6.88 -8.47 28.45
CA GLY A 360 -8.24 -8.96 28.57
C GLY A 360 -8.61 -9.93 27.47
N THR A 361 -9.90 -10.05 27.18
CA THR A 361 -10.42 -10.92 26.12
C THR A 361 -11.33 -10.16 25.17
N GLU A 362 -11.24 -10.47 23.88
CA GLU A 362 -12.11 -9.94 22.84
C GLU A 362 -13.06 -11.03 22.34
N LYS A 363 -14.36 -10.68 22.21
CA LYS A 363 -15.37 -11.55 21.59
C LYS A 363 -15.34 -11.40 20.07
N ILE A 364 -15.22 -12.54 19.39
CA ILE A 364 -15.24 -12.68 17.95
C ILE A 364 -16.52 -13.42 17.57
N THR A 365 -17.35 -12.79 16.76
CA THR A 365 -18.59 -13.39 16.26
C THR A 365 -18.42 -13.71 14.79
N LYS A 366 -18.48 -14.99 14.43
CA LYS A 366 -18.54 -15.45 13.05
C LYS A 366 -19.97 -15.88 12.74
N SER A 367 -20.53 -15.37 11.66
CA SER A 367 -21.83 -15.80 11.13
C SER A 367 -21.57 -16.56 9.84
N SER A 368 -21.84 -17.87 9.84
CA SER A 368 -21.75 -18.71 8.66
C SER A 368 -23.00 -19.58 8.60
N ASP A 369 -23.70 -19.53 7.47
CA ASP A 369 -24.86 -20.37 7.17
C ASP A 369 -25.96 -20.34 8.26
N GLY A 370 -26.36 -19.13 8.68
CA GLY A 370 -27.38 -18.90 9.72
C GLY A 370 -26.98 -19.28 11.15
N ARG A 371 -25.82 -19.92 11.35
CA ARG A 371 -25.27 -20.27 12.66
C ARG A 371 -24.28 -19.21 13.12
N ARG A 372 -24.53 -18.69 14.32
CA ARG A 372 -23.62 -17.75 15.00
C ARG A 372 -22.66 -18.54 15.89
N SER A 373 -21.37 -18.47 15.59
CA SER A 373 -20.32 -18.98 16.47
C SER A 373 -19.63 -17.81 17.17
N VAL A 374 -19.54 -17.88 18.49
CA VAL A 374 -18.84 -16.89 19.31
C VAL A 374 -17.57 -17.54 19.84
N THR A 375 -16.43 -16.91 19.57
CA THR A 375 -15.12 -17.34 20.05
C THR A 375 -14.47 -16.19 20.81
N HIS A 376 -13.57 -16.49 21.74
CA HIS A 376 -12.82 -15.47 22.49
C HIS A 376 -11.34 -15.50 22.10
N ALA A 377 -10.74 -14.33 21.95
CA ALA A 377 -9.31 -14.18 21.72
C ALA A 377 -8.66 -13.36 22.83
N PRO A 378 -7.40 -13.65 23.22
CA PRO A 378 -6.67 -12.81 24.15
C PRO A 378 -6.40 -11.44 23.51
N ALA A 379 -6.70 -10.39 24.25
CA ALA A 379 -6.63 -9.00 23.83
C ALA A 379 -5.58 -8.27 24.67
N ILE A 380 -4.30 -8.56 24.39
CA ILE A 380 -3.16 -8.00 25.13
C ILE A 380 -2.50 -6.96 24.25
N GLU A 381 -2.62 -5.67 24.59
CA GLU A 381 -1.87 -4.59 23.93
C GLU A 381 -0.65 -4.23 24.77
N TYR A 382 0.51 -4.12 24.14
CA TYR A 382 1.76 -3.79 24.80
C TYR A 382 2.57 -2.79 23.97
N ALA A 383 3.31 -1.93 24.67
CA ALA A 383 4.21 -0.94 24.09
C ALA A 383 5.67 -1.35 24.29
N TYR A 384 6.53 -1.00 23.34
CA TYR A 384 7.97 -1.23 23.38
C TYR A 384 8.67 -0.14 22.56
N ARG A 385 9.95 0.10 22.84
CA ARG A 385 10.72 1.17 22.20
C ARG A 385 11.94 0.60 21.49
N VAL A 386 12.11 0.91 20.22
CA VAL A 386 13.26 0.50 19.39
C VAL A 386 13.79 1.74 18.69
N ASN A 387 15.10 1.99 18.76
CA ASN A 387 15.76 3.13 18.11
C ASN A 387 15.05 4.49 18.34
N ASP A 388 14.62 4.75 19.57
CA ASP A 388 13.88 5.96 19.98
C ASP A 388 12.48 6.15 19.37
N VAL A 389 11.92 5.09 18.78
CA VAL A 389 10.56 5.07 18.28
C VAL A 389 9.70 4.15 19.14
N ASP A 390 8.54 4.64 19.56
CA ASP A 390 7.58 3.88 20.36
C ASP A 390 6.64 3.09 19.44
N TYR A 391 6.56 1.79 19.72
CA TYR A 391 5.74 0.82 19.01
C TYR A 391 4.70 0.21 19.94
N VAL A 392 3.60 -0.23 19.35
CA VAL A 392 2.48 -0.90 20.00
C VAL A 392 2.11 -2.11 19.16
N SER A 393 1.96 -3.25 19.81
CA SER A 393 1.48 -4.48 19.17
C SER A 393 0.48 -5.18 20.09
N ARG A 394 -0.32 -6.06 19.49
CA ARG A 394 -1.23 -6.99 20.20
C ARG A 394 -0.87 -8.46 19.99
N GLN A 395 0.16 -8.73 19.19
CA GLN A 395 0.42 -10.08 18.73
C GLN A 395 1.05 -10.92 19.84
N VAL A 396 0.31 -11.91 20.34
CA VAL A 396 0.85 -12.86 21.32
C VAL A 396 1.77 -13.87 20.63
N LYS A 397 1.38 -14.39 19.47
CA LYS A 397 2.13 -15.38 18.68
C LYS A 397 2.29 -14.91 17.24
N LEU A 398 3.49 -15.06 16.68
CA LEU A 398 3.75 -14.70 15.28
C LEU A 398 2.82 -15.45 14.31
N GLY A 399 2.11 -14.70 13.47
CA GLY A 399 1.30 -15.26 12.37
C GLY A 399 0.11 -16.11 12.81
N ALA A 400 -0.26 -16.09 14.09
CA ALA A 400 -1.35 -16.91 14.62
C ALA A 400 -2.24 -16.11 15.58
N THR A 401 -3.49 -15.90 15.17
CA THR A 401 -4.54 -15.43 16.07
C THR A 401 -5.14 -16.64 16.75
N VAL A 402 -4.84 -16.85 18.04
CA VAL A 402 -5.40 -17.95 18.81
C VAL A 402 -6.77 -17.54 19.33
N SER A 403 -7.82 -17.86 18.57
CA SER A 403 -9.21 -17.75 19.02
C SER A 403 -9.67 -19.10 19.58
N ALA A 404 -10.11 -19.12 20.84
CA ALA A 404 -10.45 -20.33 21.58
C ALA A 404 -11.60 -20.06 22.58
N SER A 405 -11.76 -20.94 23.58
CA SER A 405 -12.71 -20.74 24.67
C SER A 405 -12.38 -19.49 25.48
N GLU A 406 -13.39 -18.92 26.14
CA GLU A 406 -13.22 -17.79 27.06
C GLU A 406 -12.20 -18.09 28.17
N SER A 407 -12.23 -19.31 28.72
CA SER A 407 -11.28 -19.76 29.75
C SER A 407 -9.83 -19.77 29.26
N TYR A 408 -9.59 -20.19 28.01
CA TYR A 408 -8.25 -20.18 27.41
C TYR A 408 -7.78 -18.74 27.18
N ALA A 409 -8.62 -17.89 26.59
CA ALA A 409 -8.30 -16.50 26.32
C ALA A 409 -8.00 -15.73 27.62
N ALA A 410 -8.82 -15.93 28.66
CA ALA A 410 -8.61 -15.36 29.99
C ALA A 410 -7.32 -15.89 30.64
N GLY A 411 -7.04 -17.20 30.50
CA GLY A 411 -5.80 -17.80 30.98
C GLY A 411 -4.56 -17.18 30.36
N VAL A 412 -4.56 -16.93 29.05
CA VAL A 412 -3.45 -16.24 28.38
C VAL A 412 -3.34 -14.78 28.84
N ALA A 413 -4.45 -14.05 28.91
CA ALA A 413 -4.47 -12.65 29.38
C ALA A 413 -3.93 -12.49 30.80
N SER A 414 -4.26 -13.44 31.70
CA SER A 414 -3.82 -13.41 33.10
C SER A 414 -2.29 -13.47 33.28
N ARG A 415 -1.55 -14.02 32.31
CA ARG A 415 -0.08 -14.07 32.34
C ARG A 415 0.57 -12.72 32.06
N TYR A 416 -0.18 -11.80 31.45
CA TYR A 416 0.31 -10.50 31.02
C TYR A 416 -0.57 -9.39 31.63
N PRO A 417 -0.48 -9.13 32.95
CA PRO A 417 -1.30 -8.11 33.58
C PRO A 417 -0.91 -6.70 33.13
N LYS A 418 -1.87 -5.77 33.15
CA LYS A 418 -1.64 -4.36 32.81
C LYS A 418 -0.51 -3.77 33.67
N GLY A 419 0.43 -3.07 33.03
CA GLY A 419 1.60 -2.48 33.67
C GLY A 419 2.79 -3.44 33.84
N ALA A 420 2.64 -4.73 33.53
CA ALA A 420 3.77 -5.67 33.59
C ALA A 420 4.84 -5.34 32.56
N THR A 421 6.10 -5.49 32.95
CA THR A 421 7.24 -5.50 32.03
C THR A 421 7.40 -6.89 31.43
N ILE A 422 7.52 -6.97 30.10
CA ILE A 422 7.55 -8.21 29.33
C ILE A 422 8.67 -8.16 28.30
N ASP A 423 9.17 -9.33 27.91
CA ASP A 423 10.09 -9.42 26.79
C ASP A 423 9.30 -9.51 25.48
N VAL A 424 9.66 -8.65 24.53
CA VAL A 424 9.03 -8.55 23.21
C VAL A 424 10.04 -8.93 22.15
N HIS A 425 9.71 -9.91 21.32
CA HIS A 425 10.50 -10.26 20.15
C HIS A 425 10.06 -9.37 18.98
N TYR A 426 10.99 -8.69 18.31
CA TYR A 426 10.68 -7.80 17.19
C TYR A 426 11.52 -8.13 15.96
N ASP A 427 10.97 -7.89 14.77
CA ASP A 427 11.71 -7.99 13.51
C ASP A 427 12.63 -6.78 13.36
N PRO A 428 13.97 -6.93 13.34
CA PRO A 428 14.88 -5.78 13.23
C PRO A 428 14.78 -5.09 11.87
N ALA A 429 14.31 -5.79 10.83
CA ALA A 429 14.05 -5.17 9.52
C ALA A 429 12.69 -4.45 9.47
N ASN A 430 11.77 -4.77 10.38
CA ASN A 430 10.48 -4.12 10.49
C ASN A 430 9.98 -4.12 11.95
N PRO A 431 10.40 -3.15 12.79
CA PRO A 431 10.07 -3.17 14.20
C PRO A 431 8.57 -3.06 14.51
N SER A 432 7.69 -2.72 13.56
CA SER A 432 6.23 -2.78 13.76
C SER A 432 5.70 -4.22 13.89
N ASN A 433 6.48 -5.20 13.45
CA ASN A 433 6.19 -6.62 13.55
C ASN A 433 6.87 -7.21 14.79
N ALA A 434 6.10 -7.36 15.86
CA ALA A 434 6.59 -7.92 17.12
C ALA A 434 5.60 -8.89 17.74
N ALA A 435 6.09 -9.87 18.48
CA ALA A 435 5.29 -10.85 19.22
C ALA A 435 5.84 -11.08 20.64
N LEU A 436 4.97 -11.44 21.58
CA LEU A 436 5.38 -11.86 22.92
C LEU A 436 6.05 -13.23 22.90
N GLU A 437 5.38 -14.17 22.23
CA GLU A 437 5.82 -15.53 22.06
C GLU A 437 6.24 -15.73 20.61
N ASN A 438 7.36 -16.41 20.44
CA ASN A 438 7.85 -16.82 19.13
C ASN A 438 7.41 -18.27 18.86
N PRO A 439 6.31 -18.53 18.15
CA PRO A 439 5.91 -19.88 17.81
C PRO A 439 6.83 -20.45 16.73
N ALA A 440 7.89 -21.12 17.15
CA ALA A 440 8.54 -22.15 16.36
C ALA A 440 7.75 -23.47 16.45
N GLY A 441 6.52 -23.53 15.93
CA GLY A 441 5.73 -24.77 15.85
C GLY A 441 4.34 -24.51 15.27
N THR A 442 3.74 -25.32 14.40
CA THR A 442 3.90 -26.75 14.08
C THR A 442 3.94 -26.85 12.55
N ARG A 443 5.09 -26.76 11.87
CA ARG A 443 5.12 -26.78 10.38
C ARG A 443 5.34 -28.18 9.80
N TRP A 444 5.56 -29.15 10.67
CA TRP A 444 5.76 -30.55 10.28
C TRP A 444 4.54 -31.12 9.56
N PHE A 445 3.32 -30.59 9.77
CA PHE A 445 2.15 -31.04 9.02
C PHE A 445 2.27 -30.72 7.52
N LEU A 446 2.89 -29.59 7.13
CA LEU A 446 3.14 -29.29 5.71
C LEU A 446 4.09 -30.33 5.10
N LEU A 447 5.10 -30.74 5.87
CA LEU A 447 6.02 -31.81 5.48
C LEU A 447 5.31 -33.17 5.42
N ALA A 448 4.43 -33.48 6.36
CA ALA A 448 3.64 -34.71 6.39
C ALA A 448 2.65 -34.78 5.22
N ILE A 449 1.99 -33.67 4.88
CA ILE A 449 1.10 -33.56 3.70
C ILE A 449 1.93 -33.72 2.43
N ALA A 450 3.08 -33.06 2.32
CA ALA A 450 3.98 -33.24 1.16
C ALA A 450 4.42 -34.70 1.01
N ALA A 451 4.83 -35.35 2.11
CA ALA A 451 5.21 -36.76 2.12
C ALA A 451 4.06 -37.69 1.73
N ALA A 452 2.84 -37.44 2.23
CA ALA A 452 1.64 -38.20 1.86
C ALA A 452 1.30 -38.06 0.38
N LEU A 453 1.43 -36.85 -0.18
CA LEU A 453 1.21 -36.59 -1.61
C LEU A 453 2.26 -37.28 -2.48
N PHE A 454 3.54 -37.30 -2.07
CA PHE A 454 4.57 -38.06 -2.79
C PHE A 454 4.37 -39.58 -2.66
N ALA A 455 3.95 -40.07 -1.50
CA ALA A 455 3.62 -41.48 -1.31
C ALA A 455 2.43 -41.90 -2.19
N LEU A 456 1.40 -41.05 -2.29
CA LEU A 456 0.28 -41.25 -3.21
C LEU A 456 0.75 -41.27 -4.66
N ALA A 457 1.61 -40.33 -5.08
CA ALA A 457 2.17 -40.31 -6.43
C ALA A 457 2.97 -41.59 -6.72
N ALA A 458 3.81 -42.04 -5.79
CA ALA A 458 4.62 -43.26 -5.96
C ALA A 458 3.77 -44.55 -5.98
N HIS A 459 2.74 -44.63 -5.12
CA HIS A 459 1.77 -45.72 -5.16
C HIS A 459 1.03 -45.78 -6.49
N GLN A 460 0.55 -44.64 -6.97
CA GLN A 460 -0.19 -44.55 -8.24
C GLN A 460 0.70 -44.66 -9.48
N ALA A 461 2.02 -44.58 -9.31
CA ALA A 461 3.01 -44.90 -10.33
C ALA A 461 3.36 -46.40 -10.37
N GLY A 462 2.88 -47.21 -9.41
CA GLY A 462 3.23 -48.63 -9.31
C GLY A 462 4.64 -48.89 -8.76
N ALA A 463 5.23 -47.94 -8.02
CA ALA A 463 6.60 -48.07 -7.50
C ALA A 463 6.74 -49.09 -6.33
N PHE A 464 5.61 -49.57 -5.80
CA PHE A 464 5.55 -50.50 -4.65
C PHE A 464 4.86 -51.83 -4.97
N THR A 465 4.64 -52.10 -6.25
CA THR A 465 4.04 -53.33 -6.80
C THR A 465 5.01 -53.93 -7.80
#